data_AF-A0A7S3JX43-F1
#
_entry.id   AF-A0A7S3JX43-F1
#
_cell.length_a   1.000
_cell.length_b   1.000
_cell.length_c   1.000
_cell.angle_alpha   90.00
_cell.angle_beta   90.00
_cell.angle_gamma   90.00
#
_symmetry.space_group_name_H-M   'P 1'
#
loop_
_entity.id
_entity.type
_entity.pdbx_description
1 polymer ?
#
loop_
_entity_poly.entity_id
_entity_poly.type
_entity_poly.pdbx_seq_one_letter_code
_entity_poly.pdbx_strand_id
1 'polypeptide(L)'
;GKLSQEKITYKRIALSVPRGGAGLGDYTGAASDLFNNMRAPAALVGGSIVPMGFAATPEPNANDSKFIKRLKLLHMIIAILSLSSEIIAVTYSTVAINKLSESIIAPTTSVTVLLKRDFELQWLGCNVNFLLGLLGFASMLGIRAWIVFGPKIGKISILAVGSVISHCLSVINHGISHGDGSGSGSGTFGSNFFGIIKRYFHLTTSETLKNKGILQFAAFGFLAASLYFYSKTSPDDTSVQ
;
A
#
# COMPACT_ATOMS: atom_id res chain seq x y z
N GLY A 1 54.62 -14.30 -0.98
CA GLY A 1 53.27 -14.24 -1.56
C GLY A 1 52.63 -12.93 -1.18
N LYS A 2 52.48 -12.00 -2.14
CA LYS A 2 51.87 -10.68 -1.93
C LYS A 2 50.35 -10.83 -2.11
N LEU A 3 49.60 -10.74 -1.01
CA LEU A 3 48.15 -10.59 -1.03
C LEU A 3 47.82 -9.18 -1.56
N SER A 4 47.31 -9.15 -2.79
CA SER A 4 46.77 -7.97 -3.44
C SER A 4 45.52 -7.51 -2.67
N GLN A 5 45.63 -6.38 -1.99
CA GLN A 5 44.48 -5.69 -1.41
C GLN A 5 43.66 -5.06 -2.53
N GLU A 6 42.62 -5.77 -2.93
CA GLU A 6 41.59 -5.29 -3.82
C GLU A 6 40.81 -4.16 -3.13
N LYS A 7 41.13 -2.92 -3.48
CA LYS A 7 40.36 -1.73 -3.07
C LYS A 7 38.96 -1.85 -3.67
N ILE A 8 38.01 -2.33 -2.88
CA ILE A 8 36.58 -2.17 -3.15
C ILE A 8 36.28 -0.67 -3.05
N THR A 9 36.41 0.03 -4.16
CA THR A 9 35.90 1.39 -4.32
C THR A 9 34.38 1.31 -4.29
N TYR A 10 33.81 1.51 -3.10
CA TYR A 10 32.40 1.86 -2.97
C TYR A 10 32.20 3.19 -3.69
N LYS A 11 31.83 3.11 -4.96
CA LYS A 11 31.22 4.21 -5.68
C LYS A 11 29.89 4.46 -4.97
N ARG A 12 29.92 5.25 -3.88
CA ARG A 12 28.72 5.93 -3.40
C ARG A 12 28.17 6.61 -4.64
N ILE A 13 27.07 6.09 -5.17
CA ILE A 13 26.15 6.89 -5.96
C ILE A 13 25.65 7.91 -4.94
N ALA A 14 26.42 8.98 -4.77
CA ALA A 14 25.89 10.20 -4.23
C ALA A 14 24.78 10.55 -5.20
N LEU A 15 23.54 10.23 -4.82
CA LEU A 15 22.38 11.02 -5.22
C LEU A 15 22.69 12.43 -4.73
N SER A 16 23.52 13.14 -5.49
CA SER A 16 23.75 14.56 -5.34
C SER A 16 22.44 15.19 -5.76
N VAL A 17 21.49 15.26 -4.81
CA VAL A 17 20.36 16.17 -4.94
C VAL A 17 20.99 17.55 -4.98
N PRO A 18 20.99 18.25 -6.12
CA PRO A 18 21.63 19.56 -6.21
C PRO A 18 20.84 20.50 -5.30
N ARG A 19 21.41 20.85 -4.15
CA ARG A 19 20.92 21.96 -3.32
C ARG A 19 21.59 23.24 -3.84
N GLY A 20 21.03 23.81 -4.90
CA GLY A 20 21.53 25.09 -5.44
C GLY A 20 20.75 25.58 -6.64
N GLY A 21 19.92 26.60 -6.44
CA GLY A 21 19.12 27.30 -7.47
C GLY A 21 17.98 26.43 -8.03
N ALA A 22 16.73 26.89 -7.95
CA ALA A 22 15.58 26.17 -8.53
C ALA A 22 15.62 26.25 -10.07
N GLY A 23 16.62 25.63 -10.68
CA GLY A 23 16.67 25.37 -12.11
C GLY A 23 15.66 24.28 -12.45
N LEU A 24 14.96 24.45 -13.58
CA LEU A 24 14.15 23.39 -14.14
C LEU A 24 15.07 22.24 -14.57
N GLY A 25 14.73 21.02 -14.17
CA GLY A 25 15.51 19.82 -14.45
C GLY A 25 14.64 18.61 -14.75
N ASP A 26 15.27 17.54 -15.21
CA ASP A 26 14.63 16.24 -15.38
C ASP A 26 14.68 15.44 -14.07
N TYR A 27 13.50 15.12 -13.54
CA TYR A 27 13.31 14.36 -12.31
C TYR A 27 12.64 13.00 -12.54
N THR A 28 12.55 12.53 -13.79
CA THR A 28 11.90 11.27 -14.16
C THR A 28 12.58 10.04 -13.54
N GLY A 29 13.92 10.02 -13.49
CA GLY A 29 14.69 8.96 -12.83
C GLY A 29 14.38 8.87 -11.33
N ALA A 30 14.44 10.00 -10.62
CA ALA A 30 14.12 10.05 -9.19
C ALA A 30 12.66 9.65 -8.90
N ALA A 31 11.70 10.06 -9.75
CA ALA A 31 10.31 9.63 -9.64
C ALA A 31 10.17 8.12 -9.85
N SER A 32 10.87 7.55 -10.83
CA SER A 32 10.86 6.11 -11.11
C SER A 32 11.40 5.30 -9.92
N ASP A 33 12.46 5.78 -9.27
CA ASP A 33 13.02 5.15 -8.07
C ASP A 33 12.02 5.14 -6.90
N LEU A 34 11.26 6.24 -6.70
CA LEU A 34 10.21 6.28 -5.67
C LEU A 34 9.13 5.23 -5.91
N PHE A 35 8.68 5.06 -7.15
CA PHE A 35 7.72 4.01 -7.51
C PHE A 35 8.30 2.60 -7.33
N ASN A 36 9.58 2.39 -7.66
CA ASN A 36 10.27 1.12 -7.46
C ASN A 36 10.41 0.75 -5.97
N ASN A 37 10.66 1.74 -5.11
CA ASN A 37 10.76 1.56 -3.66
C ASN A 37 9.45 1.04 -3.03
N MET A 38 8.31 1.21 -3.71
CA MET A 38 7.03 0.62 -3.29
C MET A 38 6.75 -0.69 -4.01
N ARG A 39 7.04 -0.77 -5.31
CA ARG A 39 6.71 -1.92 -6.16
C ARG A 39 7.31 -3.23 -5.67
N ALA A 40 8.62 -3.23 -5.37
CA ALA A 40 9.30 -4.46 -5.00
C ALA A 40 8.83 -4.98 -3.62
N PRO A 41 8.77 -4.15 -2.56
CA PRO A 41 8.18 -4.57 -1.29
C PRO A 41 6.72 -5.02 -1.42
N ALA A 42 5.90 -4.30 -2.20
CA ALA A 42 4.51 -4.68 -2.44
C ALA A 42 4.38 -6.07 -3.05
N ALA A 43 5.21 -6.38 -4.06
CA ALA A 43 5.23 -7.71 -4.68
C ALA A 43 5.65 -8.82 -3.70
N LEU A 44 6.62 -8.54 -2.82
CA LEU A 44 7.07 -9.48 -1.78
C LEU A 44 5.98 -9.74 -0.73
N VAL A 45 5.30 -8.68 -0.26
CA VAL A 45 4.18 -8.79 0.68
C VAL A 45 3.02 -9.54 0.02
N GLY A 46 2.66 -9.17 -1.21
CA GLY A 46 1.63 -9.86 -2.01
C GLY A 46 1.92 -11.36 -2.16
N GLY A 47 3.16 -11.72 -2.51
CA GLY A 47 3.60 -13.12 -2.60
C GLY A 47 3.53 -13.86 -1.26
N SER A 48 3.73 -13.17 -0.14
CA SER A 48 3.64 -13.73 1.21
C SER A 48 2.19 -13.89 1.69
N ILE A 49 1.26 -13.06 1.20
CA ILE A 49 -0.16 -13.15 1.54
C ILE A 49 -0.77 -14.43 0.96
N VAL A 50 -0.37 -14.89 -0.23
CA VAL A 50 -0.96 -16.08 -0.87
C VAL A 50 -0.90 -17.34 0.02
N PRO A 51 0.27 -17.80 0.49
CA PRO A 51 0.34 -19.00 1.32
C PRO A 51 -0.32 -18.80 2.69
N MET A 52 -0.27 -17.62 3.29
CA MET A 52 -0.80 -17.40 4.64
C MET A 52 -2.31 -17.09 4.68
N GLY A 53 -2.79 -16.38 3.66
CA GLY A 53 -4.15 -15.89 3.54
C GLY A 53 -5.08 -16.80 2.76
N PHE A 54 -4.55 -17.82 2.06
CA PHE A 54 -5.35 -18.79 1.31
C PHE A 54 -4.94 -20.25 1.57
N ALA A 55 -3.65 -20.60 1.49
CA ALA A 55 -3.24 -22.00 1.63
C ALA A 55 -3.25 -22.49 3.09
N ALA A 56 -2.93 -21.62 4.04
CA ALA A 56 -2.90 -21.92 5.47
C ALA A 56 -4.05 -21.25 6.23
N THR A 57 -5.13 -20.94 5.53
CA THR A 57 -6.29 -20.25 6.09
C THR A 57 -7.04 -21.16 7.05
N PRO A 58 -7.31 -20.71 8.28
CA PRO A 58 -8.14 -21.49 9.18
C PRO A 58 -9.60 -21.45 8.72
N GLU A 59 -10.13 -22.59 8.25
CA GLU A 59 -11.52 -22.71 7.80
C GLU A 59 -12.50 -22.78 8.99
N PRO A 60 -13.69 -22.14 8.92
CA PRO A 60 -14.69 -22.23 9.98
C PRO A 60 -15.18 -23.68 10.19
N ASN A 61 -15.12 -24.17 11.43
CA ASN A 61 -15.58 -25.52 11.79
C ASN A 61 -16.93 -25.48 12.51
N ALA A 62 -17.71 -26.56 12.43
CA ALA A 62 -18.99 -26.68 13.14
C ALA A 62 -18.86 -26.45 14.66
N ASN A 63 -17.77 -26.95 15.25
CA ASN A 63 -17.47 -26.85 16.68
C ASN A 63 -16.89 -25.49 17.11
N ASP A 64 -16.64 -24.56 16.18
CA ASP A 64 -16.11 -23.24 16.53
C ASP A 64 -17.20 -22.40 17.21
N SER A 65 -16.79 -21.64 18.23
CA SER A 65 -17.65 -20.58 18.76
C SER A 65 -17.94 -19.52 17.69
N LYS A 66 -19.09 -18.85 17.79
CA LYS A 66 -19.48 -17.78 16.85
C LYS A 66 -18.41 -16.71 16.68
N PHE A 67 -17.66 -16.42 17.74
CA PHE A 67 -16.54 -15.46 17.70
C PHE A 67 -15.38 -15.96 16.85
N ILE A 68 -14.97 -17.23 17.01
CA ILE A 68 -13.88 -17.82 16.21
C ILE A 68 -14.27 -17.90 14.74
N LYS A 69 -15.52 -18.30 14.42
CA LYS A 69 -16.04 -18.27 13.04
C LYS A 69 -15.88 -16.88 12.42
N ARG A 70 -16.29 -15.83 13.14
CA ARG A 70 -16.13 -14.44 12.68
C ARG A 70 -14.67 -14.04 12.49
N LEU A 71 -13.76 -14.43 13.38
CA LEU A 71 -12.33 -14.14 13.22
C LEU A 71 -11.73 -14.83 11.99
N LYS A 72 -12.12 -16.08 11.72
CA LYS A 72 -11.70 -16.83 10.52
C LYS A 72 -12.20 -16.15 9.24
N LEU A 73 -13.47 -15.74 9.21
CA LEU A 73 -14.03 -14.96 8.10
C LEU A 73 -13.31 -13.61 7.92
N LEU A 74 -13.09 -12.87 9.01
CA LEU A 74 -12.39 -11.59 8.98
C LEU A 74 -10.95 -11.75 8.46
N HIS A 75 -10.24 -12.81 8.87
CA HIS A 75 -8.91 -13.13 8.38
C HIS A 75 -8.90 -13.29 6.85
N MET A 76 -9.84 -14.08 6.30
CA MET A 76 -9.96 -14.26 4.85
C MET A 76 -10.24 -12.95 4.10
N ILE A 77 -11.15 -12.13 4.62
CA ILE A 77 -11.48 -10.84 4.01
C ILE A 77 -10.28 -9.91 4.03
N ILE A 78 -9.58 -9.83 5.16
CA ILE A 78 -8.36 -9.02 5.27
C ILE A 78 -7.29 -9.54 4.30
N ALA A 79 -7.12 -10.85 4.16
CA ALA A 79 -6.19 -11.42 3.19
C ALA A 79 -6.51 -11.00 1.74
N ILE A 80 -7.78 -11.11 1.33
CA ILE A 80 -8.24 -10.71 -0.01
C ILE A 80 -8.02 -9.22 -0.25
N LEU A 81 -8.44 -8.37 0.70
CA LEU A 81 -8.28 -6.92 0.61
C LEU A 81 -6.80 -6.53 0.56
N SER A 82 -5.97 -7.15 1.40
CA SER A 82 -4.53 -6.86 1.44
C SER A 82 -3.86 -7.24 0.12
N LEU A 83 -4.14 -8.44 -0.40
CA LEU A 83 -3.59 -8.90 -1.69
C LEU A 83 -4.04 -7.99 -2.83
N SER A 84 -5.32 -7.62 -2.86
CA SER A 84 -5.87 -6.74 -3.89
C SER A 84 -5.21 -5.36 -3.85
N SER A 85 -4.98 -4.82 -2.66
CA SER A 85 -4.26 -3.57 -2.48
C SER A 85 -2.81 -3.68 -2.95
N GLU A 86 -2.06 -4.73 -2.61
CA GLU A 86 -0.68 -4.88 -3.10
C GLU A 86 -0.62 -5.00 -4.64
N ILE A 87 -1.57 -5.71 -5.27
CA ILE A 87 -1.67 -5.79 -6.73
C ILE A 87 -1.93 -4.40 -7.34
N ILE A 88 -2.85 -3.62 -6.76
CA ILE A 88 -3.14 -2.25 -7.21
C ILE A 88 -1.89 -1.36 -7.06
N ALA A 89 -1.15 -1.49 -5.96
CA ALA A 89 0.07 -0.73 -5.73
C ALA A 89 1.15 -1.03 -6.78
N VAL A 90 1.38 -2.32 -7.09
CA VAL A 90 2.29 -2.77 -8.15
C VAL A 90 1.85 -2.27 -9.52
N THR A 91 0.54 -2.29 -9.79
CA THR A 91 -0.03 -1.83 -11.07
C THR A 91 0.18 -0.34 -11.27
N TYR A 92 -0.18 0.50 -10.29
CA TYR A 92 0.03 1.95 -10.36
C TYR A 92 1.51 2.30 -10.55
N SER A 93 2.39 1.65 -9.78
CA SER A 93 3.83 1.86 -9.89
C SER A 93 4.36 1.49 -11.28
N THR A 94 3.96 0.33 -11.81
CA THR A 94 4.42 -0.14 -13.12
C THR A 94 3.95 0.77 -14.25
N VAL A 95 2.67 1.17 -14.25
CA VAL A 95 2.14 2.09 -15.26
C VAL A 95 2.84 3.45 -15.18
N ALA A 96 3.11 3.96 -13.97
CA ALA A 96 3.81 5.23 -13.79
C ALA A 96 5.25 5.17 -14.30
N ILE A 97 6.00 4.11 -13.99
CA ILE A 97 7.38 3.91 -14.46
C ILE A 97 7.42 3.83 -16.00
N ASN A 98 6.52 3.05 -16.61
CA ASN A 98 6.46 2.95 -18.07
C ASN A 98 6.20 4.33 -18.70
N LYS A 99 5.22 5.07 -18.18
CA LYS A 99 4.91 6.41 -18.67
C LYS A 99 6.07 7.39 -18.45
N LEU A 100 6.80 7.31 -17.33
CA LEU A 100 8.01 8.12 -17.10
C LEU A 100 9.12 7.80 -18.10
N SER A 101 9.20 6.56 -18.59
CA SER A 101 10.21 6.14 -19.58
C SER A 101 9.83 6.44 -21.03
N GLU A 102 8.53 6.45 -21.34
CA GLU A 102 8.03 6.55 -22.72
C GLU A 102 7.61 7.98 -23.11
N SER A 103 7.23 8.81 -22.13
CA SER A 103 6.71 10.16 -22.39
C SER A 103 7.80 11.21 -22.25
N ILE A 104 7.79 12.21 -23.13
CA ILE A 104 8.60 13.42 -22.95
C ILE A 104 7.95 14.26 -21.84
N ILE A 105 8.61 14.33 -20.70
CA ILE A 105 8.14 15.07 -19.53
C ILE A 105 8.78 16.47 -19.51
N ALA A 106 7.94 17.50 -19.36
CA ALA A 106 8.43 18.87 -19.26
C ALA A 106 9.28 19.06 -17.97
N PRO A 107 10.45 19.73 -18.05
CA PRO A 107 11.31 19.99 -16.89
C PRO A 107 10.54 20.59 -15.71
N THR A 108 10.89 20.17 -14.49
CA THR A 108 10.25 20.64 -13.25
C THR A 108 11.28 21.16 -12.26
N THR A 109 10.84 21.84 -11.20
CA THR A 109 11.74 22.32 -10.14
C THR A 109 12.08 21.24 -9.12
N SER A 110 11.25 20.20 -8.99
CA SER A 110 11.47 19.07 -8.09
C SER A 110 10.67 17.83 -8.52
N VAL A 111 11.04 16.68 -7.93
CA VAL A 111 10.29 15.42 -8.08
C VAL A 111 8.86 15.55 -7.54
N THR A 112 8.65 16.28 -6.44
CA THR A 112 7.31 16.49 -5.86
C THR A 112 6.40 17.26 -6.82
N VAL A 113 6.93 18.30 -7.47
CA VAL A 113 6.18 19.08 -8.46
C VAL A 113 5.83 18.21 -9.67
N LEU A 114 6.77 17.38 -10.14
CA LEU A 114 6.51 16.41 -11.21
C LEU A 114 5.38 15.45 -10.83
N LEU A 115 5.47 14.82 -9.66
CA LEU A 115 4.46 13.87 -9.19
C LEU A 115 3.08 14.53 -9.05
N LYS A 116 3.01 15.74 -8.50
CA LYS A 116 1.73 16.47 -8.36
C LYS A 116 1.11 16.86 -9.70
N ARG A 117 1.93 17.28 -10.67
CA ARG A 117 1.43 17.76 -11.96
C ARG A 117 0.95 16.62 -12.85
N ASP A 118 1.75 15.56 -12.98
CA ASP A 118 1.58 14.59 -14.07
C ASP A 118 1.23 13.17 -13.59
N PHE A 119 1.47 12.86 -12.30
CA PHE A 119 1.40 11.50 -11.76
C PHE A 119 0.68 11.42 -10.40
N GLU A 120 -0.15 12.40 -10.05
CA GLU A 120 -0.66 12.53 -8.69
C GLU A 120 -1.53 11.33 -8.30
N LEU A 121 -2.43 10.92 -9.20
CA LEU A 121 -3.30 9.77 -8.97
C LEU A 121 -2.49 8.48 -8.84
N GLN A 122 -1.48 8.28 -9.68
CA GLN A 122 -0.62 7.08 -9.63
C GLN A 122 0.20 7.04 -8.35
N TRP A 123 0.75 8.18 -7.95
CA TRP A 123 1.52 8.30 -6.71
C TRP A 123 0.65 7.99 -5.49
N LEU A 124 -0.51 8.62 -5.38
CA LEU A 124 -1.44 8.40 -4.25
C LEU A 124 -2.01 6.99 -4.26
N GLY A 125 -2.39 6.48 -5.44
CA GLY A 125 -2.90 5.12 -5.59
C GLY A 125 -1.89 4.08 -5.19
N CYS A 126 -0.62 4.24 -5.58
CA CYS A 126 0.47 3.36 -5.16
C CYS A 126 0.68 3.43 -3.64
N ASN A 127 0.83 4.63 -3.07
CA ASN A 127 1.07 4.84 -1.64
C ASN A 127 -0.07 4.29 -0.77
N VAL A 128 -1.32 4.65 -1.07
CA VAL A 128 -2.48 4.25 -0.27
C VAL A 128 -2.63 2.74 -0.27
N ASN A 129 -2.55 2.10 -1.44
CA ASN A 129 -2.77 0.67 -1.53
C ASN A 129 -1.59 -0.12 -0.95
N PHE A 130 -0.35 0.30 -1.15
CA PHE A 130 0.79 -0.33 -0.48
C PHE A 130 0.64 -0.30 1.05
N LEU A 131 0.26 0.85 1.61
CA LEU A 131 0.08 0.98 3.06
C LEU A 131 -1.12 0.17 3.57
N LEU A 132 -2.26 0.19 2.87
CA LEU A 132 -3.42 -0.63 3.24
C LEU A 132 -3.11 -2.13 3.17
N GLY A 133 -2.37 -2.56 2.14
CA GLY A 133 -1.89 -3.94 2.00
C GLY A 133 -1.00 -4.37 3.16
N LEU A 134 -0.01 -3.55 3.50
CA LEU A 134 0.91 -3.81 4.62
C LEU A 134 0.19 -3.84 5.98
N LEU A 135 -0.75 -2.92 6.24
CA LEU A 135 -1.52 -2.87 7.47
C LEU A 135 -2.48 -4.07 7.60
N GLY A 136 -3.12 -4.46 6.49
CA GLY A 136 -3.96 -5.64 6.44
C GLY A 136 -3.15 -6.92 6.64
N PHE A 137 -1.98 -7.03 6.02
CA PHE A 137 -1.04 -8.13 6.24
C PHE A 137 -0.64 -8.28 7.71
N ALA A 138 -0.25 -7.18 8.37
CA ALA A 138 0.09 -7.21 9.80
C ALA A 138 -1.11 -7.64 10.65
N SER A 139 -2.31 -7.13 10.35
CA SER A 139 -3.56 -7.49 11.04
C SER A 139 -3.89 -8.99 10.89
N MET A 140 -3.69 -9.53 9.68
CA MET A 140 -3.86 -10.95 9.36
C MET A 140 -2.99 -11.83 10.26
N LEU A 141 -1.71 -11.47 10.47
CA LEU A 141 -0.80 -12.20 11.38
C LEU A 141 -1.32 -12.22 12.82
N GLY A 142 -1.81 -11.08 13.32
CA GLY A 142 -2.35 -10.97 14.67
C GLY A 142 -3.59 -11.85 14.88
N ILE A 143 -4.52 -11.82 13.92
CA ILE A 143 -5.73 -12.64 13.93
C ILE A 143 -5.40 -14.12 13.82
N ARG A 144 -4.46 -14.50 12.93
CA ARG A 144 -4.03 -15.88 12.77
C ARG A 144 -3.44 -16.45 14.05
N ALA A 145 -2.58 -15.70 14.73
CA ALA A 145 -2.03 -16.10 16.01
C ALA A 145 -3.13 -16.32 17.07
N TRP A 146 -4.17 -15.48 17.08
CA TRP A 146 -5.32 -15.68 17.95
C TRP A 146 -6.06 -16.98 17.66
N ILE A 147 -6.31 -17.26 16.37
CA ILE A 147 -7.06 -18.46 15.96
C ILE A 147 -6.27 -19.74 16.29
N VAL A 148 -4.95 -19.75 16.04
CA VAL A 148 -4.12 -20.95 16.19
C VAL A 148 -3.73 -21.22 17.63
N PHE A 149 -3.33 -20.19 18.39
CA PHE A 149 -2.78 -20.36 19.74
C PHE A 149 -3.77 -20.05 20.86
N GLY A 150 -5.01 -19.69 20.51
CA GLY A 150 -6.07 -19.38 21.45
C GLY A 150 -5.94 -18.01 22.11
N PRO A 151 -6.86 -17.68 23.05
CA PRO A 151 -7.07 -16.30 23.50
C PRO A 151 -5.93 -15.72 24.34
N LYS A 152 -5.15 -16.56 25.05
CA LYS A 152 -4.02 -16.08 25.86
C LYS A 152 -2.93 -15.47 24.97
N ILE A 153 -2.47 -16.22 23.97
CA ILE A 153 -1.46 -15.76 23.01
C ILE A 153 -2.08 -14.75 22.04
N GLY A 154 -3.33 -14.95 21.64
CA GLY A 154 -4.07 -14.02 20.78
C GLY A 154 -4.12 -12.59 21.31
N LYS A 155 -4.38 -12.39 22.62
CA LYS A 155 -4.38 -11.04 23.20
C LYS A 155 -3.02 -10.37 23.07
N ILE A 156 -1.95 -11.12 23.31
CA ILE A 156 -0.57 -10.63 23.17
C ILE A 156 -0.29 -10.28 21.70
N SER A 157 -0.67 -11.15 20.76
CA SER A 157 -0.42 -10.93 19.33
C SER A 157 -1.16 -9.70 18.80
N ILE A 158 -2.43 -9.50 19.17
CA ILE A 158 -3.21 -8.34 18.73
C ILE A 158 -2.64 -7.04 19.28
N LEU A 159 -2.23 -7.01 20.56
CA LEU A 159 -1.60 -5.82 21.14
C LEU A 159 -0.24 -5.51 20.49
N ALA A 160 0.57 -6.55 20.24
CA ALA A 160 1.86 -6.39 19.56
C ALA A 160 1.68 -5.86 18.13
N VAL A 161 0.76 -6.46 17.36
CA VAL A 161 0.43 -6.00 16.00
C VAL A 161 -0.14 -4.59 16.02
N GLY A 162 -1.04 -4.28 16.96
CA GLY A 162 -1.60 -2.93 17.12
C GLY A 162 -0.52 -1.88 17.41
N SER A 163 0.48 -2.22 18.22
CA SER A 163 1.64 -1.36 18.49
C SER A 163 2.46 -1.10 17.23
N VAL A 164 2.78 -2.16 16.46
CA VAL A 164 3.50 -2.04 15.18
C VAL A 164 2.73 -1.16 14.19
N ILE A 165 1.43 -1.42 14.01
CA ILE A 165 0.56 -0.62 13.13
C ILE A 165 0.55 0.85 13.55
N SER A 166 0.39 1.12 14.84
CA SER A 166 0.35 2.49 15.39
C SER A 166 1.68 3.20 15.16
N HIS A 167 2.79 2.50 15.35
CA HIS A 167 4.12 3.05 15.10
C HIS A 167 4.36 3.32 13.61
N CYS A 168 4.03 2.38 12.73
CA CYS A 168 4.11 2.58 11.28
C CYS A 168 3.27 3.78 10.84
N LEU A 169 2.02 3.90 11.31
CA LEU A 169 1.15 5.04 11.00
C LEU A 169 1.73 6.36 11.52
N SER A 170 2.38 6.37 12.68
CA SER A 170 3.07 7.55 13.21
C SER A 170 4.22 7.99 12.29
N VAL A 171 5.09 7.06 11.87
CA VAL A 171 6.20 7.32 10.94
C VAL A 171 5.67 7.82 9.59
N ILE A 172 4.62 7.20 9.06
CA ILE A 172 3.97 7.60 7.82
C ILE A 172 3.38 9.01 7.93
N ASN A 173 2.63 9.30 8.99
CA ASN A 173 2.05 10.63 9.20
C ASN A 173 3.12 11.71 9.33
N HIS A 174 4.24 11.41 9.99
CA HIS A 174 5.38 12.30 10.05
C HIS A 174 5.98 12.54 8.67
N GLY A 175 6.17 11.50 7.86
CA GLY A 175 6.65 11.65 6.48
C GLY A 175 5.71 12.48 5.60
N ILE A 176 4.40 12.24 5.70
CA ILE A 176 3.37 12.97 4.93
C ILE A 176 3.35 14.45 5.30
N SER A 177 3.46 14.79 6.58
CA SER A 177 3.35 16.17 7.06
C SER A 177 4.54 17.06 6.67
N HIS A 178 5.73 16.48 6.48
CA HIS A 178 6.93 17.24 6.11
C HIS A 178 6.99 17.61 4.62
N GLY A 179 6.24 16.91 3.76
CA GLY A 179 6.18 17.19 2.32
C GLY A 179 7.56 17.20 1.67
N ASP A 180 7.84 18.22 0.85
CA ASP A 180 9.13 18.45 0.19
C ASP A 180 10.11 19.28 1.04
N GLY A 181 9.79 19.58 2.29
CA GLY A 181 10.62 20.38 3.20
C GLY A 181 10.70 21.87 2.86
N SER A 182 9.91 22.37 1.89
CA SER A 182 9.91 23.79 1.48
C SER A 182 9.19 24.73 2.46
N GLY A 183 8.48 24.20 3.45
CA GLY A 183 7.73 24.97 4.45
C GLY A 183 6.48 25.69 3.90
N SER A 184 6.27 25.75 2.58
CA SER A 184 5.21 26.54 1.95
C SER A 184 3.84 25.84 1.89
N GLY A 185 3.69 24.63 2.45
CA GLY A 185 2.45 23.83 2.40
C GLY A 185 2.04 23.37 0.99
N SER A 186 2.50 24.04 -0.06
CA SER A 186 2.27 23.73 -1.47
C SER A 186 2.92 22.43 -1.93
N GLY A 187 3.86 21.87 -1.15
CA GLY A 187 4.55 20.61 -1.42
C GLY A 187 3.88 19.35 -0.87
N THR A 188 2.85 19.45 -0.02
CA THR A 188 2.27 18.26 0.65
C THR A 188 1.12 17.64 -0.17
N PHE A 189 1.01 16.31 -0.17
CA PHE A 189 -0.12 15.61 -0.79
C PHE A 189 -1.34 15.53 0.14
N GLY A 190 -1.10 15.53 1.45
CA GLY A 190 -2.11 15.54 2.51
C GLY A 190 -1.48 15.92 3.85
N SER A 191 -2.30 16.10 4.88
CA SER A 191 -1.85 16.42 6.24
C SER A 191 -1.53 15.18 7.09
N ASN A 192 -2.14 14.05 6.75
CA ASN A 192 -1.96 12.75 7.38
C ASN A 192 -2.44 11.63 6.42
N PHE A 193 -2.30 10.39 6.84
CA PHE A 193 -2.67 9.20 6.07
C PHE A 193 -4.13 9.21 5.62
N PHE A 194 -5.07 9.58 6.49
CA PHE A 194 -6.49 9.70 6.12
C PHE A 194 -6.74 10.82 5.10
N GLY A 195 -6.00 11.92 5.19
CA GLY A 195 -6.03 13.00 4.21
C GLY A 195 -5.61 12.52 2.82
N ILE A 196 -4.56 11.70 2.75
CA ILE A 196 -4.12 11.07 1.49
C ILE A 196 -5.17 10.09 0.96
N ILE A 197 -5.77 9.25 1.81
CA ILE A 197 -6.86 8.34 1.42
C ILE A 197 -8.03 9.13 0.83
N LYS A 198 -8.47 10.20 1.50
CA LYS A 198 -9.56 11.05 1.02
C LYS A 198 -9.24 11.67 -0.34
N ARG A 199 -8.01 12.18 -0.51
CA ARG A 199 -7.56 12.77 -1.78
C ARG A 199 -7.50 11.74 -2.89
N TYR A 200 -7.00 10.54 -2.61
CA TYR A 200 -7.00 9.41 -3.55
C TYR A 200 -8.42 9.10 -4.02
N PHE A 201 -9.37 8.86 -3.11
CA PHE A 201 -10.76 8.58 -3.49
C PHE A 201 -11.41 9.73 -4.28
N HIS A 202 -11.13 10.99 -3.90
CA HIS A 202 -11.62 12.14 -4.64
C HIS A 202 -11.09 12.19 -6.07
N LEU A 203 -9.79 11.96 -6.26
CA LEU A 203 -9.18 11.94 -7.59
C LEU A 203 -9.65 10.74 -8.42
N THR A 204 -9.75 9.55 -7.84
CA THR A 204 -10.26 8.36 -8.53
C THR A 204 -11.70 8.57 -9.00
N THR A 205 -12.57 9.12 -8.15
CA THR A 205 -13.96 9.40 -8.53
C THR A 205 -14.06 10.52 -9.57
N SER A 206 -13.28 11.60 -9.43
CA SER A 206 -13.21 12.67 -10.43
C SER A 206 -12.77 12.17 -11.80
N GLU A 207 -11.71 11.36 -11.84
CA GLU A 207 -11.17 10.77 -13.07
C GLU A 207 -12.16 9.80 -13.72
N THR A 208 -12.84 8.98 -12.90
CA THR A 208 -13.89 8.04 -13.36
C THR A 208 -15.03 8.77 -14.05
N LEU A 209 -15.49 9.88 -13.44
CA LEU A 209 -16.58 10.69 -13.96
C LEU A 209 -16.18 11.42 -15.25
N LYS A 210 -14.95 11.95 -15.33
CA LYS A 210 -14.44 12.68 -16.49
C LYS A 210 -14.21 11.77 -17.69
N ASN A 211 -13.55 10.63 -17.49
CA ASN A 211 -13.15 9.73 -18.58
C ASN A 211 -14.21 8.68 -18.94
N LYS A 212 -15.35 8.66 -18.23
CA LYS A 212 -16.42 7.66 -18.40
C LYS A 212 -15.88 6.23 -18.40
N GLY A 213 -14.93 5.94 -17.51
CA GLY A 213 -14.26 4.65 -17.44
C GLY A 213 -15.23 3.55 -17.01
N ILE A 214 -15.83 2.84 -17.96
CA ILE A 214 -16.82 1.77 -17.71
C ILE A 214 -16.28 0.74 -16.70
N LEU A 215 -15.00 0.37 -16.83
CA LEU A 215 -14.36 -0.58 -15.94
C LEU A 215 -14.19 -0.06 -14.51
N GLN A 216 -13.99 1.26 -14.32
CA GLN A 216 -13.92 1.86 -12.98
C GLN A 216 -15.30 1.87 -12.32
N PHE A 217 -16.36 2.16 -13.08
CA PHE A 217 -17.74 2.02 -12.58
C PHE A 217 -18.08 0.57 -12.22
N ALA A 218 -17.68 -0.39 -13.06
CA ALA A 218 -17.85 -1.80 -12.77
C ALA A 218 -17.11 -2.20 -11.48
N ALA A 219 -15.89 -1.71 -11.27
CA ALA A 219 -15.13 -1.95 -10.04
C ALA A 219 -15.86 -1.43 -8.79
N PHE A 220 -16.43 -0.22 -8.83
CA PHE A 220 -17.25 0.30 -7.74
C PHE A 220 -18.52 -0.55 -7.52
N GLY A 221 -19.15 -1.01 -8.61
CA GLY A 221 -20.30 -1.92 -8.56
C GLY A 221 -19.96 -3.26 -7.90
N PHE A 222 -18.83 -3.87 -8.27
CA PHE A 222 -18.36 -5.11 -7.65
C PHE A 222 -18.02 -4.93 -6.17
N LEU A 223 -17.38 -3.81 -5.80
CA LEU A 223 -17.11 -3.51 -4.39
C LEU A 223 -18.42 -3.35 -3.60
N ALA A 224 -19.40 -2.62 -4.14
CA ALA A 224 -20.70 -2.43 -3.50
C ALA A 224 -21.46 -3.76 -3.35
N ALA A 225 -21.47 -4.59 -4.39
CA ALA A 225 -22.04 -5.93 -4.35
C ALA A 225 -21.33 -6.81 -3.31
N SER A 226 -19.99 -6.77 -3.24
CA SER A 226 -19.23 -7.51 -2.23
C SER A 226 -19.61 -7.11 -0.81
N LEU A 227 -19.76 -5.80 -0.53
CA LEU A 227 -20.19 -5.31 0.77
C LEU A 227 -21.63 -5.72 1.10
N TYR A 228 -22.51 -5.70 0.09
CA TYR A 228 -23.88 -6.17 0.22
C TYR A 228 -23.93 -7.65 0.63
N PHE A 229 -23.25 -8.54 -0.11
CA PHE A 229 -23.21 -9.96 0.19
C PHE A 229 -22.56 -10.24 1.55
N TYR A 230 -21.48 -9.52 1.89
CA TYR A 230 -20.87 -9.64 3.21
C TYR A 230 -21.84 -9.27 4.34
N SER A 231 -22.59 -8.17 4.20
CA SER A 231 -23.57 -7.74 5.20
C SER A 231 -24.72 -8.73 5.41
N LYS A 232 -24.99 -9.58 4.42
CA LYS A 232 -26.03 -10.60 4.45
C LYS A 232 -25.54 -11.96 4.92
N THR A 233 -24.23 -12.19 4.98
CA THR A 233 -23.67 -13.49 5.35
C THR A 233 -23.79 -13.68 6.87
N SER A 234 -24.67 -14.58 7.32
CA SER A 234 -24.69 -14.98 8.72
C SER A 234 -23.49 -15.89 9.01
N PRO A 235 -22.79 -15.75 10.16
CA PRO A 235 -21.76 -16.70 10.56
C PRO A 235 -22.27 -18.15 10.63
N ASP A 236 -23.57 -18.31 10.87
CA ASP A 236 -24.21 -19.63 10.99
C ASP A 236 -24.42 -20.28 9.60
N ASP A 237 -24.51 -19.50 8.51
CA ASP A 237 -24.69 -20.01 7.14
C ASP A 237 -23.40 -20.59 6.54
N THR A 238 -22.24 -20.29 7.14
CA THR A 238 -20.92 -20.73 6.65
C THR A 238 -20.51 -22.12 7.14
N SER A 239 -21.38 -22.80 7.90
CA SER A 239 -21.20 -24.22 8.18
C SER A 239 -21.60 -25.06 6.96
N VAL A 240 -20.65 -25.19 6.03
CA VAL A 240 -20.75 -26.19 4.97
C VAL A 240 -20.68 -27.58 5.62
N GLN A 241 -21.59 -28.45 5.19
CA GLN A 241 -21.71 -29.87 5.57
C GLN A 241 -20.41 -30.66 5.37
#